data_AF-A0A1H8KNY6-F1
#
_entry.id   AF-A0A1H8KNY6-F1
#
_cell.length_a   1.000
_cell.length_b   1.000
_cell.length_c   1.000
_cell.angle_alpha   90.00
_cell.angle_beta   90.00
_cell.angle_gamma   90.00
#
_symmetry.space_group_name_H-M   'P 1'
#
loop_
_entity.id
_entity.type
_entity.pdbx_description
1 polymer ?
#
loop_
_entity_poly.entity_id
_entity_poly.type
_entity_poly.pdbx_seq_one_letter_code
_entity_poly.pdbx_strand_id
1 'polypeptide(L)'
;MSYAGAEALTVQALQFIASDQELVEALLAMTGLRALDLRQAAADPGFGVSLLDFLLEDDQRVLRFARSAGIAPQEVMTARTALAGPGSYGWTAD
;
A
#
# COMPACT_ATOMS: atom_id res chain seq x y z
N MET A 1 -4.35 14.64 -1.20
CA MET A 1 -4.35 13.71 -2.34
C MET A 1 -5.74 13.20 -2.62
N SER A 2 -6.10 12.91 -3.87
CA SER A 2 -7.38 12.27 -4.24
C SER A 2 -7.28 10.74 -4.12
N TYR A 3 -8.43 10.06 -4.01
CA TYR A 3 -8.51 8.60 -4.00
C TYR A 3 -7.85 7.98 -5.25
N ALA A 4 -8.18 8.48 -6.45
CA ALA A 4 -7.57 8.02 -7.70
C ALA A 4 -6.04 8.23 -7.73
N GLY A 5 -5.53 9.33 -7.15
CA GLY A 5 -4.09 9.55 -7.01
C GLY A 5 -3.43 8.54 -6.07
N ALA A 6 -4.11 8.19 -4.97
CA ALA A 6 -3.65 7.18 -4.04
C ALA A 6 -3.68 5.76 -4.65
N GLU A 7 -4.68 5.42 -5.45
CA GLU A 7 -4.71 4.17 -6.22
C GLU A 7 -3.54 4.08 -7.20
N ALA A 8 -3.27 5.16 -7.94
CA ALA A 8 -2.12 5.22 -8.85
C ALA A 8 -0.78 5.04 -8.11
N LEU A 9 -0.64 5.60 -6.91
CA LEU A 9 0.54 5.38 -6.08
C LEU A 9 0.64 3.94 -5.58
N THR A 10 -0.49 3.31 -5.24
CA THR A 10 -0.56 1.90 -4.82
C THR A 10 -0.10 0.96 -5.93
N VAL A 11 -0.46 1.24 -7.18
CA VAL A 11 0.03 0.47 -8.34
C VAL A 11 1.56 0.56 -8.45
N GLN A 12 2.13 1.75 -8.25
CA GLN A 12 3.58 1.92 -8.23
C GLN A 12 4.24 1.19 -7.05
N ALA A 13 3.63 1.23 -5.87
CA ALA A 13 4.08 0.47 -4.70
C ALA A 13 4.09 -1.04 -4.95
N LEU A 14 3.06 -1.56 -5.61
CA LEU A 14 2.98 -2.98 -5.96
C LEU A 14 4.08 -3.37 -6.95
N GLN A 15 4.36 -2.53 -7.96
CA GLN A 15 5.45 -2.75 -8.90
C GLN A 15 6.82 -2.72 -8.21
N PHE A 16 7.04 -1.78 -7.28
CA PHE A 16 8.25 -1.69 -6.48
C PHE A 16 8.45 -2.95 -5.64
N ILE A 17 7.42 -3.40 -4.92
CA ILE A 17 7.49 -4.64 -4.12
C ILE A 17 7.74 -5.84 -5.02
N ALA A 18 7.02 -5.97 -6.14
CA ALA A 18 7.18 -7.08 -7.07
C ALA A 18 8.57 -7.15 -7.74
N SER A 19 9.34 -6.06 -7.71
CA SER A 19 10.71 -6.02 -8.23
C SER A 19 11.75 -6.59 -7.25
N ASP A 20 11.38 -6.85 -6.00
CA ASP A 20 12.26 -7.28 -4.93
C ASP A 20 11.65 -8.51 -4.21
N GLN A 21 12.24 -9.69 -4.44
CA GLN A 21 11.68 -10.96 -3.95
C GLN A 21 11.57 -10.99 -2.42
N GLU A 22 12.49 -10.36 -1.69
CA GLU A 22 12.44 -10.30 -0.22
C GLU A 22 11.25 -9.48 0.26
N LEU A 23 10.93 -8.38 -0.44
CA LEU A 23 9.74 -7.57 -0.13
C LEU A 23 8.44 -8.32 -0.44
N VAL A 24 8.41 -9.11 -1.52
CA VAL A 24 7.25 -9.97 -1.82
C VAL A 24 7.03 -10.99 -0.72
N GLU A 25 8.08 -11.71 -0.32
CA GLU A 25 8.00 -12.72 0.75
C GLU A 25 7.55 -12.10 2.08
N ALA A 26 8.07 -10.92 2.44
CA ALA A 26 7.66 -10.19 3.63
C ALA A 26 6.19 -9.74 3.57
N LEU A 27 5.72 -9.22 2.42
CA LEU A 27 4.33 -8.82 2.24
C LEU A 27 3.37 -10.01 2.40
N LEU A 28 3.71 -11.15 1.81
CA LEU A 28 2.92 -12.37 1.92
C LEU A 28 2.88 -12.88 3.37
N ALA A 29 4.02 -12.83 4.08
CA ALA A 29 4.09 -13.19 5.49
C ALA A 29 3.22 -12.28 6.37
N MET A 30 3.21 -10.97 6.10
CA MET A 30 2.41 -10.00 6.84
C MET A 30 0.90 -10.15 6.57
N THR A 31 0.52 -10.33 5.30
CA THR A 31 -0.90 -10.43 4.89
C THR A 31 -1.50 -11.81 5.07
N GLY A 32 -0.68 -12.86 5.23
CA GLY A 32 -1.11 -14.26 5.22
C GLY A 32 -1.53 -14.78 3.84
N LEU A 33 -1.33 -13.97 2.78
CA LEU A 33 -1.66 -14.35 1.42
C LEU A 33 -0.61 -15.31 0.84
N ARG A 34 -1.03 -16.11 -0.15
CA ARG A 34 -0.09 -16.84 -1.01
C ARG A 34 0.18 -16.03 -2.26
N ALA A 35 1.34 -16.23 -2.87
CA ALA A 35 1.74 -15.53 -4.09
C ALA A 35 0.70 -15.66 -5.24
N LEU A 36 0.05 -16.83 -5.34
CA LEU A 36 -1.00 -17.08 -6.35
C LEU A 36 -2.29 -16.30 -6.11
N ASP A 37 -2.56 -15.92 -4.85
CA ASP A 37 -3.75 -15.16 -4.45
C ASP A 37 -3.50 -13.64 -4.53
N LEU A 38 -2.23 -13.21 -4.64
CA LEU A 38 -1.84 -11.79 -4.63
C LEU A 38 -2.52 -10.97 -5.74
N ARG A 39 -2.64 -11.53 -6.95
CA ARG A 39 -3.30 -10.84 -8.06
C ARG A 39 -4.80 -10.63 -7.81
N GLN A 40 -5.45 -11.59 -7.16
CA GLN A 40 -6.86 -11.45 -6.79
C GLN A 40 -7.03 -10.46 -5.64
N ALA A 41 -6.18 -10.53 -4.62
CA ALA A 41 -6.17 -9.59 -3.52
C ALA A 41 -5.93 -8.15 -3.98
N ALA A 42 -5.06 -7.93 -4.96
CA ALA A 42 -4.80 -6.59 -5.53
C ALA A 42 -6.01 -5.95 -6.23
N ALA A 43 -7.07 -6.72 -6.53
CA ALA A 43 -8.33 -6.19 -7.05
C ALA A 43 -9.30 -5.75 -5.93
N ASP A 44 -9.00 -6.06 -4.67
CA ASP A 44 -9.79 -5.61 -3.51
C ASP A 44 -9.42 -4.16 -3.17
N PRO A 45 -10.39 -3.23 -3.08
CA PRO A 45 -10.13 -1.85 -2.67
C PRO A 45 -9.43 -1.72 -1.31
N GLY A 46 -9.63 -2.68 -0.38
CA GLY A 46 -8.96 -2.71 0.91
C GLY A 46 -7.48 -3.12 0.85
N PHE A 47 -7.07 -3.84 -0.19
CA PHE A 47 -5.68 -4.31 -0.31
C PHE A 47 -4.68 -3.17 -0.44
N GLY A 48 -5.06 -2.08 -1.10
CA GLY A 48 -4.20 -0.91 -1.23
C GLY A 48 -3.82 -0.31 0.12
N VAL A 49 -4.74 -0.30 1.10
CA VAL A 49 -4.44 0.17 2.46
C VAL A 49 -3.41 -0.74 3.11
N SER A 50 -3.61 -2.06 3.07
CA SER A 50 -2.67 -3.04 3.65
C SER A 50 -1.28 -2.99 2.99
N LEU A 51 -1.23 -2.75 1.67
CA LEU A 51 0.02 -2.62 0.92
C LEU A 51 0.82 -1.38 1.36
N LEU A 52 0.13 -0.26 1.58
CA LEU A 52 0.78 0.96 2.05
C LEU A 52 1.15 0.83 3.53
N ASP A 53 0.32 0.20 4.37
CA ASP A 53 0.66 -0.11 5.77
C ASP A 53 1.95 -0.96 5.83
N PHE A 54 2.10 -1.98 4.98
CA PHE A 54 3.34 -2.75 4.85
C PHE A 54 4.56 -1.87 4.57
N LEU A 55 4.46 -0.89 3.66
CA LEU A 55 5.58 0.02 3.40
C LEU A 55 5.89 0.93 4.59
N LEU A 56 4.86 1.33 5.35
CA LEU A 56 4.95 2.26 6.46
C LEU A 56 5.39 1.62 7.78
N GLU A 57 5.36 0.29 7.89
CA GLU A 57 5.87 -0.45 9.05
C GLU A 57 7.40 -0.37 9.22
N ASP A 58 8.14 0.02 8.18
CA ASP A 58 9.60 0.12 8.23
C ASP A 58 10.07 1.38 7.49
N ASP A 59 10.83 2.20 8.21
CA ASP A 59 11.38 3.46 7.68
C ASP A 59 12.22 3.26 6.41
N GLN A 60 13.00 2.18 6.30
CA GLN A 60 13.77 1.88 5.09
C GLN A 60 12.87 1.48 3.92
N ARG A 61 11.78 0.72 4.15
CA ARG A 61 10.82 0.35 3.10
C ARG A 61 10.17 1.60 2.51
N VAL A 62 9.60 2.47 3.34
CA VAL A 62 8.96 3.71 2.87
C VAL A 62 9.96 4.66 2.22
N LEU A 63 11.18 4.82 2.75
CA LEU A 63 12.20 5.70 2.17
C LEU A 63 12.68 5.20 0.80
N ARG A 64 12.90 3.89 0.64
CA ARG A 64 13.28 3.29 -0.64
C ARG A 64 12.18 3.46 -1.68
N PHE A 65 10.93 3.17 -1.32
CA PHE A 65 9.79 3.35 -2.21
C PHE A 65 9.61 4.81 -2.61
N ALA A 66 9.57 5.73 -1.65
CA ALA A 66 9.37 7.16 -1.91
C ALA A 66 10.46 7.71 -2.85
N ARG A 67 11.71 7.30 -2.66
CA ARG A 67 12.81 7.62 -3.58
C ARG A 67 12.57 7.05 -4.98
N SER A 68 12.16 5.78 -5.08
CA SER A 68 11.86 5.13 -6.36
C SER A 68 10.70 5.80 -7.11
N ALA A 69 9.68 6.26 -6.40
CA ALA A 69 8.51 6.92 -6.96
C ALA A 69 8.68 8.44 -7.16
N GLY A 70 9.81 9.02 -6.72
CA GLY A 70 10.08 10.46 -6.84
C GLY A 70 9.17 11.34 -5.98
N ILE A 71 8.69 10.84 -4.84
CA ILE A 71 7.77 11.53 -3.93
C ILE A 71 8.40 11.76 -2.55
N ALA A 72 7.80 12.63 -1.75
CA ALA A 72 8.11 12.72 -0.33
C ALA A 72 7.56 11.47 0.41
N PRO A 73 8.25 10.92 1.42
CA PRO A 73 7.76 9.78 2.21
C PRO A 73 6.39 10.02 2.84
N GLN A 74 6.09 11.26 3.22
CA GLN A 74 4.80 11.67 3.78
C GLN A 74 3.63 11.45 2.80
N GLU A 75 3.87 11.49 1.49
CA GLU A 75 2.84 11.23 0.48
C GLU A 75 2.33 9.78 0.55
N VAL A 76 3.13 8.83 1.05
CA VAL A 76 2.70 7.44 1.28
C VAL A 76 1.65 7.37 2.39
N MET A 77 1.84 8.10 3.49
CA MET A 77 0.83 8.25 4.55
C MET A 77 -0.43 8.97 4.04
N THR A 78 -0.26 10.00 3.22
CA THR A 78 -1.38 10.70 2.58
C THR A 78 -2.19 9.75 1.69
N ALA A 79 -1.53 8.82 0.98
CA ALA A 79 -2.20 7.80 0.16
C ALA A 79 -2.99 6.81 0.98
N ARG A 80 -2.34 6.27 2.01
CA ARG A 80 -2.96 5.35 2.95
C ARG A 80 -4.22 5.93 3.57
N THR A 81 -4.16 7.21 3.95
CA THR A 81 -5.32 7.94 4.52
C THR A 81 -6.43 8.14 3.48
N ALA A 82 -6.06 8.51 2.24
CA ALA A 82 -7.04 8.73 1.17
C ALA A 82 -7.77 7.43 0.77
N LEU A 83 -7.09 6.28 0.77
CA LEU A 83 -7.68 4.97 0.46
C LEU A 83 -8.56 4.44 1.58
N ALA A 84 -8.16 4.67 2.84
CA ALA A 84 -8.95 4.24 4.00
C ALA A 84 -10.33 4.93 4.05
N GLY A 85 -10.44 6.12 3.47
CA GLY A 85 -11.68 6.88 3.35
C GLY A 85 -12.25 7.35 4.71
N PRO A 86 -13.31 8.17 4.69
CA PRO A 86 -13.92 8.76 5.89
C PRO A 86 -14.60 7.75 6.84
N GLY A 87 -14.69 6.46 6.48
CA GLY A 87 -15.30 5.41 7.31
C GLY A 87 -14.32 4.48 8.05
N SER A 88 -13.01 4.63 7.84
CA SER A 88 -11.99 3.75 8.45
C SER A 88 -11.86 3.89 9.98
N TYR A 89 -12.49 4.92 10.55
CA TYR A 89 -12.61 5.12 12.00
C TYR A 89 -13.91 4.54 12.57
N GLY A 90 -14.46 3.46 12.01
CA GLY A 90 -15.61 2.76 12.60
C GLY A 90 -16.88 3.61 12.82
N TRP A 91 -16.95 4.79 12.20
CA TRP A 91 -18.10 5.68 12.29
C TRP A 91 -18.80 5.69 10.94
N THR A 92 -19.84 4.88 10.83
CA THR A 92 -20.86 5.09 9.79
C THR A 92 -21.70 6.28 10.23
N ALA A 93 -21.64 7.37 9.49
CA ALA A 93 -22.67 8.41 9.60
C ALA A 93 -23.99 7.77 9.19
N ASP A 94 -24.93 7.66 10.13
CA ASP A 94 -26.35 7.37 9.86
C ASP A 94 -26.95 8.36 8.85
#